data_AF-A0A640XTN0-F1
#
_entry.id   AF-A0A640XTN0-F1
#
_cell.length_a   1.000
_cell.length_b   1.000
_cell.length_c   1.000
_cell.angle_alpha   90.00
_cell.angle_beta   90.00
_cell.angle_gamma   90.00
#
_symmetry.space_group_name_H-M   'P 1'
#
loop_
_entity.id
_entity.type
_entity.pdbx_description
1 polymer ?
#
loop_
_entity_poly.entity_id
_entity_poly.type
_entity_poly.pdbx_seq_one_letter_code
_entity_poly.pdbx_strand_id
1 'polypeptide(L)'
;AKGREAFGRPIGRFQAIRHKFAEMATKIEAAKQLTYATAWRFNNGEYPVREITATKLFTSRVACEVADECIQIHGGYGYMKEYGIERAFRDVRLNRIGAGPDEIMLEVIGRSYGL
;
A
#
# COMPACT_ATOMS: atom_id res chain seq x y z
N ALA A 1 9.26 4.54 15.13
CA ALA A 1 9.08 3.39 16.04
C ALA A 1 10.29 3.03 16.91
N LYS A 2 11.54 3.09 16.38
CA LYS A 2 12.74 2.79 17.17
C LYS A 2 13.15 3.91 18.15
N GLY A 3 12.98 5.19 17.76
CA GLY A 3 13.41 6.35 18.58
C GLY A 3 12.31 7.00 19.42
N ARG A 4 11.02 6.65 19.23
CA ARG A 4 9.92 7.17 20.06
C ARG A 4 9.70 6.24 21.23
N GLU A 5 9.71 6.77 22.45
CA GLU A 5 9.44 6.01 23.67
C GLU A 5 8.06 6.34 24.26
N ALA A 6 7.44 5.34 24.87
CA ALA A 6 6.23 5.46 25.67
C ALA A 6 6.24 4.33 26.73
N PHE A 7 5.73 4.62 27.93
CA PHE A 7 5.72 3.66 29.04
C PHE A 7 7.09 3.00 29.29
N GLY A 8 8.16 3.81 29.27
CA GLY A 8 9.53 3.40 29.61
C GLY A 8 10.26 2.55 28.57
N ARG A 9 9.76 2.45 27.32
CA ARG A 9 10.48 1.74 26.24
C ARG A 9 10.14 2.28 24.84
N PRO A 10 10.97 2.01 23.82
CA PRO A 10 10.64 2.29 22.44
C PRO A 10 9.32 1.66 22.00
N ILE A 11 8.49 2.39 21.26
CA ILE A 11 7.16 1.91 20.85
C ILE A 11 7.24 0.64 19.98
N GLY A 12 8.35 0.44 19.24
CA GLY A 12 8.61 -0.80 18.51
C GLY A 12 8.74 -2.06 19.40
N ARG A 13 8.84 -1.90 20.72
CA ARG A 13 8.85 -3.01 21.70
C ARG A 13 7.45 -3.45 22.13
N PHE A 14 6.39 -2.74 21.75
CA PHE A 14 5.01 -3.24 21.93
C PHE A 14 4.65 -4.21 20.81
N GLN A 15 4.00 -5.33 21.16
CA GLN A 15 3.61 -6.37 20.22
C GLN A 15 2.71 -5.81 19.11
N ALA A 16 1.69 -5.03 19.46
CA ALA A 16 0.77 -4.41 18.50
C ALA A 16 1.49 -3.58 17.43
N ILE A 17 2.54 -2.83 17.81
CA ILE A 17 3.34 -2.06 16.85
C ILE A 17 4.14 -2.99 15.94
N ARG A 18 4.74 -4.06 16.47
CA ARG A 18 5.45 -5.05 15.64
C ARG A 18 4.53 -5.76 14.67
N HIS A 19 3.31 -6.09 15.08
CA HIS A 19 2.32 -6.72 14.20
C HIS A 19 1.99 -5.81 13.02
N LYS A 20 1.74 -4.51 13.26
CA LYS A 20 1.55 -3.53 12.18
C LYS A 20 2.71 -3.51 11.19
N PHE A 21 3.96 -3.48 11.68
CA PHE A 21 5.13 -3.56 10.79
C PHE A 21 5.20 -4.89 10.01
N ALA A 22 4.88 -6.01 10.64
CA ALA A 22 4.88 -7.31 9.98
C ALA A 22 3.80 -7.39 8.88
N GLU A 23 2.59 -6.91 9.16
CA GLU A 23 1.48 -6.86 8.20
C GLU A 23 1.79 -5.92 7.02
N MET A 24 2.25 -4.69 7.30
CA MET A 24 2.66 -3.74 6.27
C MET A 24 3.78 -4.31 5.39
N ALA A 25 4.82 -4.87 5.99
CA ALA A 25 5.94 -5.46 5.24
C ALA A 25 5.49 -6.63 4.36
N THR A 26 4.61 -7.49 4.87
CA THR A 26 4.06 -8.61 4.11
C THR A 26 3.24 -8.14 2.90
N LYS A 27 2.39 -7.12 3.09
CA LYS A 27 1.61 -6.52 2.00
C LYS A 27 2.48 -5.85 0.94
N ILE A 28 3.54 -5.15 1.36
CA ILE A 28 4.51 -4.52 0.46
C ILE A 28 5.24 -5.59 -0.37
N GLU A 29 5.67 -6.69 0.25
CA GLU A 29 6.34 -7.77 -0.48
C GLU A 29 5.39 -8.42 -1.49
N ALA A 30 4.15 -8.72 -1.09
CA ALA A 30 3.15 -9.23 -2.02
C ALA A 30 2.90 -8.28 -3.21
N ALA A 31 2.82 -6.97 -2.93
CA ALA A 31 2.62 -5.94 -3.96
C ALA A 31 3.80 -5.87 -4.93
N LYS A 32 5.03 -5.99 -4.41
CA LYS A 32 6.26 -6.01 -5.19
C LYS A 32 6.34 -7.26 -6.09
N GLN A 33 6.04 -8.43 -5.55
CA GLN A 33 6.04 -9.68 -6.31
C GLN A 33 4.99 -9.66 -7.42
N LEU A 34 3.76 -9.19 -7.14
CA LEU A 34 2.72 -9.04 -8.14
C LEU A 34 3.15 -8.08 -9.26
N THR A 35 3.76 -6.95 -8.90
CA THR A 35 4.26 -5.97 -9.87
C THR A 35 5.33 -6.57 -10.78
N TYR A 36 6.32 -7.25 -10.22
CA TYR A 36 7.41 -7.84 -10.99
C TYR A 36 6.96 -9.03 -11.85
N ALA A 37 6.06 -9.88 -11.34
CA ALA A 37 5.51 -10.96 -12.14
C ALA A 37 4.74 -10.42 -13.36
N THR A 38 3.91 -9.39 -13.17
CA THR A 38 3.18 -8.73 -14.25
C THR A 38 4.12 -8.05 -15.25
N ALA A 39 5.12 -7.33 -14.77
CA ALA A 39 6.12 -6.67 -15.61
C ALA A 39 6.94 -7.67 -16.42
N TRP A 40 7.31 -8.82 -15.83
CA TRP A 40 8.04 -9.88 -16.51
C TRP A 40 7.24 -10.48 -17.68
N ARG A 41 5.95 -10.77 -17.46
CA ARG A 41 5.05 -11.26 -18.53
C ARG A 41 4.95 -10.24 -19.67
N PHE A 42 4.72 -8.98 -19.33
CA PHE A 42 4.67 -7.90 -20.33
C PHE A 42 5.97 -7.79 -21.13
N ASN A 43 7.12 -7.87 -20.45
CA ASN A 43 8.44 -7.83 -21.10
C ASN A 43 8.69 -9.02 -22.03
N ASN A 44 8.04 -10.17 -21.79
CA ASN A 44 8.12 -11.34 -22.68
C ASN A 44 7.12 -11.30 -23.85
N GLY A 45 6.51 -10.14 -24.12
CA GLY A 45 5.61 -9.95 -25.26
C GLY A 45 4.16 -10.35 -24.98
N GLU A 46 3.82 -10.73 -23.74
CA GLU A 46 2.41 -10.88 -23.36
C GLU A 46 1.75 -9.52 -23.14
N TYR A 47 0.42 -9.47 -23.25
CA TYR A 47 -0.36 -8.31 -22.83
C TYR A 47 -1.37 -8.69 -21.74
N PRO A 48 -0.91 -8.94 -20.50
CA PRO A 48 -1.74 -9.52 -19.44
C PRO A 48 -2.61 -8.45 -18.77
N VAL A 49 -3.66 -7.99 -19.48
CA VAL A 49 -4.53 -6.87 -19.05
C VAL A 49 -5.08 -7.10 -17.64
N ARG A 50 -5.60 -8.29 -17.36
CA ARG A 50 -6.18 -8.62 -16.05
C ARG A 50 -5.16 -8.46 -14.93
N GLU A 51 -3.94 -8.95 -15.11
CA GLU A 51 -2.86 -8.87 -14.13
C GLU A 51 -2.34 -7.43 -13.97
N ILE A 52 -2.25 -6.66 -15.05
CA ILE A 52 -1.93 -5.21 -15.00
C ILE A 52 -2.96 -4.48 -14.15
N THR A 53 -4.25 -4.71 -14.42
CA THR A 53 -5.36 -4.10 -13.67
C THR A 53 -5.35 -4.53 -12.20
N ALA A 54 -5.16 -5.83 -11.92
CA ALA A 54 -5.07 -6.35 -10.55
C ALA A 54 -3.86 -5.79 -9.79
N THR A 55 -2.72 -5.65 -10.47
CA THR A 55 -1.51 -5.02 -9.91
C THR A 55 -1.82 -3.60 -9.47
N LYS A 56 -2.33 -2.75 -10.37
CA LYS A 56 -2.67 -1.35 -10.06
C LYS A 56 -3.62 -1.25 -8.87
N LEU A 57 -4.70 -2.03 -8.87
CA LEU A 57 -5.68 -2.05 -7.79
C LEU A 57 -5.04 -2.40 -6.44
N PHE A 58 -4.29 -3.50 -6.41
CA PHE A 58 -3.69 -4.01 -5.18
C PHE A 58 -2.62 -3.06 -4.64
N THR A 59 -1.68 -2.62 -5.49
CA THR A 59 -0.59 -1.74 -5.06
C THR A 59 -1.11 -0.38 -4.59
N SER A 60 -2.14 0.18 -5.25
CA SER A 60 -2.73 1.47 -4.82
C SER A 60 -3.40 1.38 -3.46
N ARG A 61 -4.12 0.29 -3.18
CA ARG A 61 -4.75 0.05 -1.88
C ARG A 61 -3.72 -0.16 -0.78
N VAL A 62 -2.72 -1.01 -1.04
CA VAL A 62 -1.62 -1.27 -0.09
C VAL A 62 -0.85 0.01 0.23
N ALA A 63 -0.52 0.83 -0.77
CA ALA A 63 0.19 2.09 -0.54
C ALA A 63 -0.60 3.05 0.35
N CYS A 64 -1.92 3.18 0.14
CA CYS A 64 -2.78 4.00 1.00
C CYS A 64 -2.83 3.46 2.43
N GLU A 65 -3.01 2.15 2.59
CA GLU A 65 -3.10 1.51 3.90
C GLU A 65 -1.79 1.64 4.70
N VAL A 66 -0.65 1.41 4.06
CA VAL A 66 0.68 1.56 4.68
C VAL A 66 0.91 3.01 5.11
N ALA A 67 0.53 4.00 4.28
CA ALA A 67 0.68 5.40 4.63
C ALA A 67 -0.21 5.80 5.82
N ASP A 68 -1.44 5.29 5.88
CA ASP A 68 -2.36 5.51 6.99
C ASP A 68 -1.85 4.90 8.30
N GLU A 69 -1.38 3.64 8.25
CA GLU A 69 -0.77 2.97 9.40
C GLU A 69 0.51 3.69 9.87
N CYS A 70 1.28 4.28 8.94
CA CYS A 70 2.40 5.13 9.30
C CYS A 70 1.95 6.38 10.07
N ILE A 71 0.86 7.05 9.67
CA ILE A 71 0.28 8.17 10.43
C ILE A 71 -0.10 7.68 11.84
N GLN A 72 -0.83 6.58 11.94
CA GLN A 72 -1.27 6.02 13.22
C GLN A 72 -0.11 5.68 14.16
N ILE A 73 0.99 5.10 13.65
CA ILE A 73 2.19 4.78 14.43
C ILE A 73 2.92 6.05 14.91
N HIS A 74 2.88 7.13 14.13
CA HIS A 74 3.45 8.43 14.53
C HIS A 74 2.54 9.19 15.52
N GLY A 75 1.28 8.78 15.67
CA GLY A 75 0.29 9.46 16.52
C GLY A 75 0.04 10.89 16.03
N GLY A 76 -0.14 11.84 16.96
CA GLY A 76 -0.39 13.24 16.61
C GLY A 76 0.67 13.85 15.67
N TYR A 77 1.95 13.46 15.82
CA TYR A 77 3.01 13.93 14.92
C TYR A 77 2.84 13.45 13.48
N GLY A 78 2.18 12.30 13.28
CA GLY A 78 1.87 11.80 11.95
C GLY A 78 0.91 12.70 11.18
N TYR A 79 0.14 13.53 11.89
CA TYR A 79 -0.81 14.48 11.29
C TYR A 79 -0.19 15.87 11.06
N MET A 80 1.02 16.10 11.57
CA MET A 80 1.71 17.38 11.50
C MET A 80 2.55 17.47 10.21
N LYS A 81 2.55 18.64 9.56
CA LYS A 81 3.20 18.85 8.25
C LYS A 81 4.71 18.70 8.29
N GLU A 82 5.32 18.98 9.45
CA GLU A 82 6.76 18.98 9.70
C GLU A 82 7.39 17.59 9.55
N TYR A 83 6.59 16.51 9.69
CA TYR A 83 7.08 15.13 9.64
C TYR A 83 6.88 14.48 8.26
N GLY A 84 6.20 15.14 7.32
CA GLY A 84 6.06 14.71 5.92
C GLY A 84 5.17 13.48 5.67
N ILE A 85 4.84 12.66 6.67
CA ILE A 85 4.03 11.45 6.47
C ILE A 85 2.57 11.78 6.09
N GLU A 86 2.01 12.87 6.60
CA GLU A 86 0.70 13.37 6.17
C GLU A 86 0.67 13.69 4.67
N ARG A 87 1.78 14.24 4.15
CA ARG A 87 1.94 14.52 2.72
C ARG A 87 1.98 13.23 1.93
N ALA A 88 2.80 12.27 2.36
CA ALA A 88 2.88 10.97 1.69
C ALA A 88 1.51 10.30 1.60
N PHE A 89 0.70 10.32 2.67
CA PHE A 89 -0.68 9.82 2.65
C PHE A 89 -1.57 10.56 1.64
N ARG A 90 -1.56 11.91 1.65
CA ARG A 90 -2.33 12.71 0.68
C ARG A 90 -1.94 12.39 -0.76
N ASP A 91 -0.65 12.24 -1.02
CA ASP A 91 -0.12 12.01 -2.37
C ASP A 91 -0.51 10.60 -2.86
N VAL A 92 -0.33 9.56 -2.05
CA VAL A 92 -0.68 8.18 -2.46
C VAL A 92 -2.19 7.96 -2.59
N ARG A 93 -3.01 8.77 -1.92
CA ARG A 93 -4.48 8.66 -1.98
C ARG A 93 -5.03 8.81 -3.40
N LEU A 94 -4.35 9.60 -4.25
CA LEU A 94 -4.72 9.79 -5.64
C LEU A 94 -4.64 8.49 -6.45
N ASN A 95 -3.76 7.55 -6.09
CA ASN A 95 -3.55 6.31 -6.84
C ASN A 95 -4.78 5.39 -6.89
N ARG A 96 -5.76 5.59 -5.99
CA ARG A 96 -7.06 4.89 -5.99
C ARG A 96 -8.10 5.54 -6.92
N ILE A 97 -7.78 6.67 -7.53
CA ILE A 97 -8.68 7.47 -8.38
C ILE A 97 -8.07 7.66 -9.77
N GLY A 98 -6.82 8.12 -9.82
CA GLY A 98 -6.08 8.36 -11.05
C GLY A 98 -5.83 7.07 -11.85
N ALA A 99 -5.69 7.24 -13.17
CA ALA A 99 -5.50 6.14 -14.13
C ALA A 99 -6.56 5.01 -14.02
N GLY A 100 -7.79 5.39 -13.67
CA GLY A 100 -8.94 4.49 -13.46
C GLY A 100 -9.19 4.24 -11.97
N PRO A 101 -10.36 4.59 -11.42
CA PRO A 101 -10.65 4.38 -10.01
C PRO A 101 -10.74 2.90 -9.66
N ASP A 102 -10.65 2.57 -8.37
CA ASP A 102 -10.70 1.18 -7.86
C ASP A 102 -11.89 0.38 -8.42
N GLU A 103 -13.04 1.02 -8.56
CA GLU A 103 -14.29 0.41 -9.06
C GLU A 103 -14.15 -0.01 -10.53
N ILE A 104 -13.45 0.79 -11.34
CA ILE A 104 -13.20 0.45 -12.75
C ILE A 104 -12.18 -0.68 -12.85
N MET A 105 -11.18 -0.73 -11.96
CA MET A 105 -10.25 -1.86 -11.91
C MET A 105 -10.99 -3.16 -11.56
N LEU A 106 -11.90 -3.10 -10.59
CA LEU A 106 -12.76 -4.22 -10.22
C LEU A 106 -13.66 -4.65 -11.38
N GLU A 107 -14.28 -3.71 -12.10
CA GLU A 107 -15.10 -4.01 -13.27
C GLU A 107 -14.32 -4.73 -14.37
N VAL A 108 -13.11 -4.25 -14.70
CA VAL A 108 -12.26 -4.87 -15.72
C VAL A 108 -11.82 -6.29 -15.31
N ILE A 109 -11.46 -6.49 -14.04
CA ILE A 109 -11.14 -7.81 -13.51
C ILE A 109 -12.39 -8.71 -13.50
N GLY A 110 -13.55 -8.19 -13.08
CA GLY A 110 -14.81 -8.92 -13.03
C GLY A 110 -15.21 -9.47 -14.40
N ARG A 111 -15.23 -8.60 -15.43
CA ARG A 111 -15.50 -9.00 -16.81
C ARG A 111 -14.56 -10.08 -17.34
N SER A 112 -13.31 -10.11 -16.87
CA SER A 112 -12.34 -11.13 -17.29
C SER A 112 -12.70 -12.55 -16.84
N TYR A 113 -13.64 -12.70 -15.90
CA TYR A 113 -14.17 -13.99 -15.46
C TYR A 113 -15.37 -14.48 -16.28
N GLY A 114 -15.90 -13.67 -17.22
CA GLY A 114 -17.08 -14.03 -18.01
C GLY A 114 -18.39 -14.02 -17.23
N LEU A 115 -18.44 -13.25 -16.14
CA LEU A 115 -19.62 -12.98 -15.32
C LEU A 115 -20.39 -11.75 -15.80
#